data_AF-A0A0M2V7C7-F1
#
_entry.id   AF-A0A0M2V7C7-F1
#
_cell.length_a   1.000
_cell.length_b   1.000
_cell.length_c   1.000
_cell.angle_alpha   90.00
_cell.angle_beta   90.00
_cell.angle_gamma   90.00
#
_symmetry.space_group_name_H-M   'P 1'
#
loop_
_entity.id
_entity.type
_entity.pdbx_description
1 polymer ?
#
loop_
_entity_poly.entity_id
_entity_poly.type
_entity_poly.pdbx_seq_one_letter_code
_entity_poly.pdbx_strand_id
1 'polypeptide(L)'
;MSKPFLSFVIFLFICSPVMAAEIDYAFDYSKSVLKIYEQKIINCRAKQKQNTSLTEEEKLRLKDIAYNPDVLPYLAERAFNGCVLPEKADYMESLLILGQLNQSANNIKVTNYLKQQQAVSFTYDNLAIIRSYQALPAELRQTFESIESLKRPFNGIMILETIWPPEL
;
A
#
# COMPACT_ATOMS: atom_id res chain seq x y z
N MET A 1 -17.69 -73.07 5.49
CA MET A 1 -16.39 -72.84 6.15
C MET A 1 -15.73 -71.64 5.49
N SER A 2 -15.71 -70.53 6.21
CA SER A 2 -15.22 -69.21 5.78
C SER A 2 -13.69 -69.17 5.69
N LYS A 3 -13.15 -68.49 4.68
CA LYS A 3 -11.78 -67.96 4.70
C LYS A 3 -11.85 -66.45 4.94
N PRO A 4 -11.12 -65.90 5.91
CA PRO A 4 -11.18 -64.49 6.25
C PRO A 4 -10.31 -63.64 5.32
N PHE A 5 -10.89 -62.50 4.94
CA PHE A 5 -10.26 -61.17 4.87
C PHE A 5 -8.83 -61.09 5.42
N LEU A 6 -7.87 -60.64 4.60
CA LEU A 6 -6.90 -59.59 4.98
C LEU A 6 -5.95 -59.32 3.81
N SER A 7 -5.94 -58.08 3.33
CA SER A 7 -4.74 -57.22 3.25
C SER A 7 -4.94 -56.19 2.13
N PHE A 8 -5.68 -55.13 2.44
CA PHE A 8 -5.66 -53.88 1.69
C PHE A 8 -5.07 -52.85 2.63
N VAL A 9 -3.74 -52.76 2.64
CA VAL A 9 -2.98 -51.91 3.55
C VAL A 9 -1.99 -51.11 2.71
N ILE A 10 -2.17 -49.79 2.81
CA ILE A 10 -1.26 -48.69 2.43
C ILE A 10 -1.29 -48.29 0.95
N PHE A 11 -2.24 -47.41 0.62
CA PHE A 11 -2.03 -46.35 -0.37
C PHE A 11 -2.53 -45.01 0.20
N LEU A 12 -1.93 -44.59 1.31
CA LEU A 12 -2.14 -43.28 1.91
C LEU A 12 -0.76 -42.80 2.35
N PHE A 13 -0.07 -41.99 1.54
CA PHE A 13 0.99 -41.03 1.94
C PHE A 13 1.80 -40.52 0.73
N ILE A 14 1.15 -39.89 -0.26
CA ILE A 14 1.90 -39.18 -1.33
C ILE A 14 1.43 -37.74 -1.56
N CYS A 15 0.49 -37.21 -0.76
CA CYS A 15 -0.07 -35.87 -1.01
C CYS A 15 0.55 -34.73 -0.18
N SER A 16 1.54 -35.01 0.69
CA SER A 16 2.08 -34.02 1.65
C SER A 16 3.28 -33.17 1.19
N PRO A 17 4.23 -33.64 0.35
CA PRO A 17 5.45 -32.84 0.08
C PRO A 17 5.20 -31.65 -0.86
N VAL A 18 4.20 -31.74 -1.73
CA VAL A 18 3.87 -30.70 -2.71
C VAL A 18 3.36 -29.43 -2.01
N MET A 19 2.46 -29.58 -1.03
CA MET A 19 1.90 -28.46 -0.26
C MET A 19 2.95 -27.74 0.61
N ALA A 20 3.93 -28.49 1.14
CA ALA A 20 5.01 -27.92 1.95
C ALA A 20 6.00 -27.11 1.10
N ALA A 21 6.36 -27.60 -0.09
CA ALA A 21 7.24 -26.86 -1.00
C ALA A 21 6.59 -25.58 -1.53
N GLU A 22 5.28 -25.62 -1.80
CA GLU A 22 4.53 -24.48 -2.30
C GLU A 22 4.41 -23.35 -1.26
N ILE A 23 4.14 -23.69 0.02
CA ILE A 23 4.05 -22.67 1.07
C ILE A 23 5.42 -22.03 1.38
N ASP A 24 6.50 -22.81 1.34
CA ASP A 24 7.86 -22.27 1.54
C ASP A 24 8.24 -21.33 0.39
N TYR A 25 7.93 -21.69 -0.86
CA TYR A 25 8.10 -20.82 -2.01
C TYR A 25 7.30 -19.51 -1.87
N ALA A 26 6.00 -19.61 -1.57
CA ALA A 26 5.13 -18.44 -1.40
C ALA A 26 5.61 -17.52 -0.25
N PHE A 27 6.14 -18.12 0.82
CA PHE A 27 6.69 -17.38 1.95
C PHE A 27 7.95 -16.59 1.59
N ASP A 28 8.88 -17.21 0.85
CA ASP A 28 10.08 -16.52 0.38
C ASP A 28 9.79 -15.49 -0.71
N TYR A 29 8.84 -15.79 -1.60
CA TYR A 29 8.32 -14.84 -2.58
C TYR A 29 7.76 -13.58 -1.90
N SER A 30 6.91 -13.76 -0.87
CA SER A 30 6.32 -12.63 -0.12
C SER A 30 7.39 -11.72 0.51
N LYS A 31 8.48 -12.29 1.04
CA LYS A 31 9.60 -11.49 1.55
C LYS A 31 10.36 -10.75 0.45
N SER A 32 10.49 -11.35 -0.71
CA SER A 32 11.14 -10.73 -1.87
C SER A 32 10.35 -9.51 -2.33
N VAL A 33 9.03 -9.66 -2.49
CA VAL A 33 8.15 -8.57 -2.89
C VAL A 33 8.07 -7.48 -1.82
N LEU A 34 8.10 -7.82 -0.53
CA LEU A 34 8.22 -6.84 0.55
C LEU A 34 9.46 -5.95 0.39
N LYS A 35 10.63 -6.52 0.09
CA LYS A 35 11.87 -5.73 -0.12
C LYS A 35 11.73 -4.76 -1.30
N ILE A 36 11.05 -5.18 -2.37
CA ILE A 36 10.77 -4.32 -3.53
C ILE A 36 9.87 -3.16 -3.11
N TYR A 37 8.81 -3.44 -2.37
CA TYR A 37 7.90 -2.42 -1.84
C TYR A 37 8.61 -1.45 -0.87
N GLU A 38 9.44 -1.94 0.04
CA GLU A 38 10.23 -1.11 0.96
C GLU A 38 11.18 -0.18 0.20
N GLN A 39 11.87 -0.71 -0.82
CA GLN A 39 12.72 0.11 -1.68
C GLN A 39 11.91 1.16 -2.45
N LYS A 40 10.70 0.82 -2.88
CA LYS A 40 9.79 1.77 -3.54
C LYS A 40 9.38 2.89 -2.60
N ILE A 41 9.05 2.59 -1.34
CA ILE A 41 8.76 3.60 -0.30
C ILE A 41 9.94 4.56 -0.15
N ILE A 42 11.16 4.05 -0.05
CA ILE A 42 12.38 4.88 0.07
C ILE A 42 12.52 5.82 -1.14
N ASN A 43 12.36 5.28 -2.34
CA ASN A 43 12.47 6.04 -3.58
C ASN A 43 11.38 7.13 -3.69
N CYS A 44 10.13 6.80 -3.36
CA CYS A 44 9.02 7.76 -3.38
C CYS A 44 9.20 8.86 -2.32
N ARG A 45 9.70 8.51 -1.13
CA ARG A 45 10.05 9.52 -0.08
C ARG A 45 11.20 10.42 -0.51
N ALA A 46 12.22 9.90 -1.18
CA ALA A 46 13.30 10.71 -1.73
C ALA A 46 12.79 11.72 -2.77
N LYS A 47 11.92 11.28 -3.68
CA LYS A 47 11.23 12.16 -4.64
C LYS A 47 10.39 13.22 -3.93
N GLN A 48 9.64 12.83 -2.90
CA GLN A 48 8.82 13.75 -2.11
C GLN A 48 9.63 14.91 -1.52
N LYS A 49 10.82 14.61 -0.98
CA LYS A 49 11.73 15.62 -0.41
C LYS A 49 12.29 16.57 -1.46
N GLN A 50 12.53 16.09 -2.67
CA GLN A 50 13.12 16.86 -3.77
C GLN A 50 12.07 17.65 -4.56
N ASN A 51 10.86 17.12 -4.66
CA ASN A 51 9.79 17.71 -5.44
C ASN A 51 9.03 18.76 -4.61
N THR A 52 9.59 19.96 -4.64
CA THR A 52 9.04 21.17 -4.01
C THR A 52 8.55 22.16 -5.06
N SER A 53 8.76 21.84 -6.34
CA SER A 53 8.69 22.80 -7.44
C SER A 53 7.31 22.81 -8.07
N LEU A 54 6.47 23.73 -7.62
CA LEU A 54 5.33 24.20 -8.40
C LEU A 54 5.84 25.13 -9.50
N THR A 55 5.27 25.04 -10.70
CA THR A 55 5.45 26.07 -11.73
C THR A 55 4.79 27.38 -11.29
N GLU A 56 5.21 28.53 -11.83
CA GLU A 56 4.59 29.82 -11.47
C GLU A 56 3.09 29.86 -11.77
N GLU A 57 2.66 29.22 -12.87
CA GLU A 57 1.24 29.07 -13.21
C GLU A 57 0.49 28.26 -12.13
N GLU A 58 1.03 27.12 -11.70
CA GLU A 58 0.43 26.32 -10.64
C GLU A 58 0.38 27.08 -9.31
N LYS A 59 1.41 27.88 -8.99
CA LYS A 59 1.42 28.73 -7.79
C LYS A 59 0.30 29.77 -7.83
N LEU A 60 0.10 30.44 -8.97
CA LEU A 60 -0.96 31.42 -9.14
C LEU A 60 -2.34 30.77 -8.94
N ARG A 61 -2.58 29.63 -9.58
CA ARG A 61 -3.85 28.88 -9.44
C ARG A 61 -4.14 28.45 -8.01
N LEU A 62 -3.10 28.12 -7.23
CA LEU A 62 -3.25 27.74 -5.83
C LEU A 62 -3.48 28.94 -4.90
N LYS A 63 -2.87 30.09 -5.18
CA LYS A 63 -3.05 31.33 -4.39
C LYS A 63 -4.50 31.83 -4.41
N ASP A 64 -5.24 31.57 -5.47
CA ASP A 64 -6.65 31.94 -5.58
C ASP A 64 -7.59 31.06 -4.74
N ILE A 65 -7.08 29.99 -4.12
CA ILE A 65 -7.86 29.07 -3.29
C ILE A 65 -7.58 29.37 -1.82
N ALA A 66 -8.63 29.47 -1.00
CA ALA A 66 -8.49 29.57 0.45
C ALA A 66 -7.84 28.29 1.03
N TYR A 67 -6.88 28.46 1.93
CA TYR A 67 -6.21 27.33 2.58
C TYR A 67 -7.20 26.45 3.34
N ASN A 68 -7.06 25.13 3.17
CA ASN A 68 -7.78 24.13 3.95
C ASN A 68 -6.76 23.11 4.51
N PRO A 69 -6.69 22.94 5.84
CA PRO A 69 -5.66 22.12 6.49
C PRO A 69 -5.77 20.64 6.19
N ASP A 70 -6.92 20.14 5.73
CA ASP A 70 -7.11 18.72 5.41
C ASP A 70 -6.73 18.41 3.95
N VAL A 71 -6.74 19.40 3.06
CA VAL A 71 -6.63 19.19 1.61
C VAL A 71 -5.19 18.90 1.19
N LEU A 72 -4.23 19.69 1.67
CA LEU A 72 -2.84 19.52 1.25
C LEU A 72 -2.21 18.22 1.79
N PRO A 73 -2.43 17.83 3.06
CA PRO A 73 -2.03 16.51 3.55
C PRO A 73 -2.68 15.37 2.77
N TYR A 74 -3.99 15.47 2.46
CA TYR A 74 -4.67 14.48 1.64
C TYR A 74 -4.02 14.30 0.26
N LEU A 75 -3.76 15.41 -0.44
CA LEU A 75 -3.15 15.37 -1.76
C LEU A 75 -1.73 14.81 -1.72
N ALA A 76 -0.95 15.15 -0.68
CA ALA A 76 0.41 14.62 -0.49
C ALA A 76 0.39 13.11 -0.25
N GLU A 77 -0.53 12.64 0.60
CA GLU A 77 -0.74 11.22 0.87
C GLU A 77 -1.23 10.48 -0.38
N ARG A 78 -2.21 11.01 -1.11
CA ARG A 78 -2.70 10.45 -2.38
C ARG A 78 -1.59 10.32 -3.42
N ALA A 79 -0.75 11.35 -3.57
CA ALA A 79 0.37 11.33 -4.51
C ALA A 79 1.46 10.32 -4.10
N PHE A 80 1.75 10.22 -2.79
CA PHE A 80 2.67 9.22 -2.26
C PHE A 80 2.13 7.80 -2.48
N ASN A 81 0.86 7.56 -2.15
CA ASN A 81 0.18 6.28 -2.33
C ASN A 81 0.15 5.89 -3.82
N GLY A 82 -0.14 6.83 -4.72
CA GLY A 82 -0.06 6.61 -6.16
C GLY A 82 1.34 6.20 -6.63
N CYS A 83 2.40 6.75 -6.01
CA CYS A 83 3.78 6.39 -6.35
C CYS A 83 4.13 4.95 -5.95
N VAL A 84 3.66 4.47 -4.80
CA VAL A 84 3.98 3.13 -4.29
C VAL A 84 2.97 2.05 -4.69
N LEU A 85 1.84 2.44 -5.30
CA LEU A 85 0.69 1.57 -5.51
C LEU A 85 0.99 0.25 -6.24
N PRO A 86 1.76 0.22 -7.35
CA PRO A 86 2.02 -1.03 -8.06
C PRO A 86 2.73 -2.06 -7.17
N GLU A 87 3.84 -1.68 -6.54
CA GLU A 87 4.61 -2.57 -5.68
C GLU A 87 3.85 -2.92 -4.37
N LYS A 88 3.01 -2.00 -3.87
CA LYS A 88 2.11 -2.28 -2.74
C LYS A 88 1.08 -3.34 -3.11
N ALA A 89 0.51 -3.27 -4.32
CA ALA A 89 -0.48 -4.22 -4.80
C ALA A 89 0.11 -5.62 -4.94
N ASP A 90 1.28 -5.74 -5.59
CA ASP A 90 2.02 -7.02 -5.72
C ASP A 90 2.31 -7.62 -4.35
N TYR A 91 2.73 -6.78 -3.39
CA TYR A 91 2.98 -7.22 -2.03
C TYR A 91 1.71 -7.73 -1.33
N MET A 92 0.61 -6.99 -1.42
CA MET A 92 -0.67 -7.39 -0.84
C MET A 92 -1.19 -8.68 -1.46
N GLU A 93 -1.05 -8.86 -2.77
CA GLU A 93 -1.40 -10.10 -3.47
C GLU A 93 -0.57 -11.28 -2.94
N SER A 94 0.75 -11.10 -2.79
CA SER A 94 1.62 -12.16 -2.24
C SER A 94 1.19 -12.60 -0.83
N LEU A 95 0.79 -11.66 0.03
CA LEU A 95 0.30 -11.97 1.38
C LEU A 95 -1.05 -12.70 1.36
N LEU A 96 -1.93 -12.35 0.42
CA LEU A 96 -3.23 -13.02 0.25
C LEU A 96 -3.03 -14.48 -0.19
N ILE A 97 -2.18 -14.72 -1.19
CA ILE A 97 -1.83 -16.06 -1.67
C ILE A 97 -1.21 -16.88 -0.53
N LEU A 98 -0.22 -16.32 0.17
CA LEU A 98 0.42 -16.97 1.31
C LEU A 98 -0.59 -17.30 2.42
N GLY A 99 -1.52 -16.38 2.68
CA GLY A 99 -2.61 -16.58 3.63
C GLY A 99 -3.52 -17.73 3.26
N GLN A 100 -3.92 -17.83 1.99
CA GLN A 100 -4.76 -18.93 1.48
C GLN A 100 -4.05 -20.29 1.61
N LEU A 101 -2.79 -20.39 1.19
CA LEU A 101 -2.00 -21.62 1.33
C LEU A 101 -1.86 -22.03 2.81
N ASN A 102 -1.67 -21.06 3.69
CA ASN A 102 -1.48 -21.31 5.12
C ASN A 102 -2.75 -21.78 5.85
N GLN A 103 -3.95 -21.51 5.33
CA GLN A 103 -5.21 -22.03 5.92
C GLN A 103 -5.23 -23.56 5.96
N SER A 104 -4.67 -24.20 4.93
CA SER A 104 -4.59 -25.66 4.84
C SER A 104 -3.36 -26.22 5.55
N ALA A 105 -2.22 -25.52 5.48
CA ALA A 105 -0.96 -25.99 6.04
C ALA A 105 -0.81 -25.75 7.55
N ASN A 106 -1.51 -24.76 8.13
CA ASN A 106 -1.41 -24.36 9.54
C ASN A 106 0.03 -24.08 10.02
N ASN A 107 0.85 -23.48 9.17
CA ASN A 107 2.25 -23.18 9.48
C ASN A 107 2.36 -21.96 10.42
N ILE A 108 2.80 -22.20 11.66
CA ILE A 108 2.91 -21.17 12.72
C ILE A 108 3.83 -20.01 12.30
N LYS A 109 4.93 -20.30 11.61
CA LYS A 109 5.88 -19.27 11.15
C LYS A 109 5.22 -18.32 10.18
N VAL A 110 4.45 -18.86 9.23
CA VAL A 110 3.70 -18.09 8.25
C VAL A 110 2.57 -17.30 8.92
N THR A 111 1.85 -17.91 9.86
CA THR A 111 0.81 -17.22 10.65
C THR A 111 1.36 -16.00 11.38
N ASN A 112 2.51 -16.15 12.03
CA ASN A 112 3.15 -15.04 12.76
C ASN A 112 3.62 -13.94 11.82
N TYR A 113 4.19 -14.31 10.67
CA TYR A 113 4.57 -13.34 9.64
C TYR A 113 3.35 -12.57 9.12
N LEU A 114 2.27 -13.24 8.73
CA LEU A 114 1.05 -12.59 8.23
C LEU A 114 0.47 -11.61 9.25
N LYS A 115 0.42 -11.98 10.54
CA LYS A 115 -0.02 -11.10 11.63
C LYS A 115 0.85 -9.85 11.76
N GLN A 116 2.17 -10.02 11.70
CA GLN A 116 3.10 -8.88 11.75
C GLN A 116 2.87 -7.94 10.56
N GLN A 117 2.73 -8.49 9.36
CA GLN A 117 2.55 -7.68 8.15
C GLN A 117 1.19 -6.98 8.12
N GLN A 118 0.14 -7.58 8.66
CA GLN A 118 -1.17 -6.94 8.79
C GLN A 118 -1.10 -5.68 9.66
N ALA A 119 -0.40 -5.75 10.80
CA ALA A 119 -0.27 -4.60 11.71
C ALA A 119 0.50 -3.41 11.09
N VAL A 120 1.42 -3.68 10.16
CA VAL A 120 2.30 -2.67 9.58
C VAL A 120 1.78 -2.14 8.23
N SER A 121 1.08 -2.96 7.45
CA SER A 121 0.73 -2.64 6.06
C SER A 121 -0.66 -2.04 5.87
N PHE A 122 -1.55 -2.24 6.85
CA PHE A 122 -2.93 -1.74 6.80
C PHE A 122 -3.10 -0.60 7.81
N THR A 123 -2.59 0.57 7.44
CA THR A 123 -2.96 1.81 8.13
C THR A 123 -4.34 2.23 7.65
N TYR A 124 -5.23 2.56 8.59
CA TYR A 124 -6.47 3.23 8.25
C TYR A 124 -6.12 4.65 7.81
N ASP A 125 -6.09 4.89 6.51
CA ASP A 125 -6.08 6.24 5.97
C ASP A 125 -7.24 7.01 6.64
N ASN A 126 -6.96 8.23 7.09
CA ASN A 126 -7.89 8.99 7.90
C ASN A 126 -9.14 9.33 7.07
N LEU A 127 -10.21 8.54 7.21
CA LEU A 127 -11.47 8.71 6.50
C LEU A 127 -12.03 10.14 6.63
N ALA A 128 -11.73 10.82 7.73
CA ALA A 128 -12.10 12.22 7.92
C ALA A 128 -11.41 13.14 6.90
N ILE A 129 -10.11 12.93 6.62
CA ILE A 129 -9.35 13.69 5.62
C ILE A 129 -9.91 13.44 4.21
N ILE A 130 -10.22 12.19 3.87
CA ILE A 130 -10.87 11.84 2.59
C ILE A 130 -12.21 12.56 2.46
N ARG A 131 -13.02 12.51 3.52
CA ARG A 131 -14.34 13.17 3.55
C ARG A 131 -14.22 14.68 3.42
N SER A 132 -13.27 15.31 4.12
CA SER A 132 -13.02 16.76 4.02
C SER A 132 -12.67 17.15 2.58
N TYR A 133 -11.81 16.38 1.91
CA TYR A 133 -11.51 16.62 0.49
C TYR A 133 -12.72 16.43 -0.41
N GLN A 134 -13.50 15.36 -0.21
CA GLN A 134 -14.69 15.07 -1.02
C GLN A 134 -15.82 16.10 -0.82
N ALA A 135 -15.87 16.77 0.35
CA ALA A 135 -16.82 17.82 0.65
C ALA A 135 -16.51 19.16 -0.06
N LEU A 136 -15.32 19.31 -0.66
CA LEU A 136 -14.99 20.48 -1.45
C LEU A 136 -15.91 20.62 -2.68
N PRO A 137 -16.25 21.86 -3.07
CA PRO A 137 -16.86 22.15 -4.36
C PRO A 137 -16.13 21.45 -5.50
N ALA A 138 -16.88 20.94 -6.49
CA ALA A 138 -16.31 20.19 -7.61
C ALA A 138 -15.25 20.98 -8.37
N GLU A 139 -15.46 22.29 -8.54
CA GLU A 139 -14.53 23.23 -9.19
C GLU A 139 -13.17 23.31 -8.48
N LEU A 140 -13.17 23.33 -7.14
CA LEU A 140 -11.93 23.33 -6.36
C LEU A 140 -11.21 21.98 -6.49
N ARG A 141 -11.95 20.87 -6.41
CA ARG A 141 -11.37 19.53 -6.61
C ARG A 141 -10.73 19.41 -8.00
N GLN A 142 -11.43 19.85 -9.05
CA GLN A 142 -10.91 19.87 -10.42
C GLN A 142 -9.66 20.74 -10.56
N THR A 143 -9.62 21.90 -9.88
CA THR A 143 -8.42 22.74 -9.86
C THR A 143 -7.23 22.00 -9.27
N PHE A 144 -7.38 21.40 -8.09
CA PHE A 144 -6.32 20.58 -7.47
C PHE A 144 -5.91 19.39 -8.36
N GLU A 145 -6.88 18.68 -8.94
CA GLU A 145 -6.61 17.51 -9.80
C GLU A 145 -5.97 17.88 -11.14
N SER A 146 -6.09 19.13 -11.58
CA SER A 146 -5.45 19.60 -12.81
C SER A 146 -3.98 19.96 -12.63
N ILE A 147 -3.49 20.14 -11.39
CA ILE A 147 -2.11 20.53 -11.10
C ILE A 147 -1.22 19.28 -11.12
N GLU A 148 -0.35 19.20 -12.12
CA GLU A 148 0.46 18.00 -12.37
C GLU A 148 1.51 17.78 -11.27
N SER A 149 2.05 18.87 -10.72
CA SER A 149 3.01 18.82 -9.61
C SER A 149 2.43 18.18 -8.34
N LEU A 150 1.10 18.26 -8.12
CA LEU A 150 0.40 17.64 -6.98
C LEU A 150 0.04 16.16 -7.19
N LYS A 151 0.25 15.60 -8.39
CA LYS A 151 0.01 14.17 -8.67
C LYS A 151 1.21 13.28 -8.39
N ARG A 152 2.40 13.87 -8.26
CA ARG A 152 3.66 13.19 -7.95
C ARG A 152 4.03 13.45 -6.48
N PRO A 153 4.74 12.55 -5.77
CA PRO A 153 5.10 12.78 -4.38
C PRO A 153 5.73 14.17 -4.20
N PHE A 154 5.23 14.96 -3.26
CA PHE A 154 5.67 16.34 -3.01
C PHE A 154 5.71 16.68 -1.51
N ASN A 155 6.48 17.71 -1.16
CA ASN A 155 6.56 18.21 0.21
C ASN A 155 5.43 19.21 0.51
N GLY A 156 4.35 18.73 1.14
CA GLY A 156 3.19 19.56 1.49
C GLY A 156 3.52 20.73 2.43
N ILE A 157 4.48 20.57 3.34
CA ILE A 157 4.88 21.66 4.26
C ILE A 157 5.51 22.81 3.47
N MET A 158 6.40 22.52 2.54
CA MET A 158 7.04 23.56 1.73
C MET A 158 6.04 24.25 0.79
N ILE A 159 5.07 23.52 0.25
CA ILE A 159 4.00 24.13 -0.55
C ILE A 159 3.14 25.05 0.32
N LEU A 160 2.79 24.63 1.53
CA LEU A 160 2.05 25.45 2.50
C LEU A 160 2.78 26.78 2.74
N GLU A 161 4.07 26.72 3.09
CA GLU A 161 4.90 27.90 3.35
C GLU A 161 5.04 28.83 2.14
N THR A 162 4.97 28.29 0.92
CA THR A 162 5.15 29.05 -0.33
C THR A 162 3.86 29.71 -0.81
N ILE A 163 2.71 29.06 -0.65
CA ILE A 163 1.43 29.51 -1.19
C ILE A 163 0.59 30.25 -0.14
N TRP A 164 0.52 29.71 1.07
CA TRP A 164 -0.27 30.24 2.18
C TRP A 164 0.63 30.44 3.41
N PRO A 165 1.60 31.37 3.34
CA PRO A 165 2.46 31.64 4.48
C PRO A 165 1.61 32.06 5.69
N PRO A 166 1.91 31.56 6.90
CA PRO A 166 1.24 32.05 8.10
C PRO A 166 1.47 33.56 8.21
N GLU A 167 0.39 34.32 8.40
CA GLU A 167 0.49 35.75 8.69
C GLU A 167 1.35 35.92 9.96
N LEU A 168 2.46 36.67 9.83
CA LEU A 168 3.35 37.05 10.93
C LEU A 168 2.75 38.22 11.73
#